data_AF-A0A7G8G836-F1
#
_entry.id   AF-A0A7G8G836-F1
#
_cell.length_a   1.000
_cell.length_b   1.000
_cell.length_c   1.000
_cell.angle_alpha   90.00
_cell.angle_beta   90.00
_cell.angle_gamma   90.00
#
_symmetry.space_group_name_H-M   'P 1'
#
loop_
_entity.id
_entity.type
_entity.pdbx_description
1 polymer ?
#
loop_
_entity_poly.entity_id
_entity_poly.type
_entity_poly.pdbx_seq_one_letter_code
_entity_poly.pdbx_strand_id
1 'polypeptide(L)'
;MAVQVGNPAWKRAGTLLVGFSGSWLAGTLFWGWLRMHPVWHLPIEAIALPLAIGGLKSRWKLSCSFYLASLLGTAFTDITMALTGVMSFWPEVVQATSSEAPYLLSEAAKLVLQPVSLLVLFAAAGLILWLSKQFWKQSARPSEQQEAWRVAAAVLSTTLFIDALFLLLSLSVPSLSGLI
;
A
#
# COMPACT_ATOMS: atom_id res chain seq x y z
N MET A 1 -39.82 3.83 11.39
CA MET A 1 -38.93 3.28 12.43
C MET A 1 -38.08 2.19 11.77
N ALA A 2 -36.88 2.52 11.27
CA ALA A 2 -36.06 1.54 10.58
C ALA A 2 -35.46 0.58 11.61
N VAL A 3 -35.83 -0.69 11.57
CA VAL A 3 -35.25 -1.73 12.41
C VAL A 3 -33.73 -1.70 12.21
N GLN A 4 -32.97 -1.39 13.27
CA GLN A 4 -31.52 -1.59 13.25
C GLN A 4 -31.23 -3.09 13.27
N VAL A 5 -31.46 -3.78 12.16
CA VAL A 5 -31.03 -5.17 11.99
C VAL A 5 -29.52 -5.16 11.82
N GLY A 6 -28.82 -5.95 12.63
CA GLY A 6 -27.39 -6.21 12.50
C GLY A 6 -26.54 -5.59 13.61
N ASN A 7 -25.71 -6.44 14.22
CA ASN A 7 -24.70 -6.07 15.21
C ASN A 7 -23.85 -4.90 14.69
N PRO A 8 -23.63 -3.83 15.46
CA PRO A 8 -22.80 -2.70 15.06
C PRO A 8 -21.37 -3.11 14.67
N ALA A 9 -20.82 -4.17 15.26
CA ALA A 9 -19.54 -4.74 14.85
C ALA A 9 -19.57 -5.30 13.42
N TRP A 10 -20.63 -6.05 13.07
CA TRP A 10 -20.81 -6.58 11.71
C TRP A 10 -20.97 -5.48 10.67
N LYS A 11 -21.66 -4.38 11.02
CA LYS A 11 -21.78 -3.21 10.13
C LYS A 11 -20.42 -2.59 9.85
N ARG A 12 -19.57 -2.39 10.88
CA ARG A 12 -18.20 -1.87 10.74
C ARG A 12 -17.30 -2.80 9.93
N ALA A 13 -17.32 -4.10 10.22
CA ALA A 13 -16.55 -5.09 9.48
C ALA A 13 -16.97 -5.11 7.99
N GLY A 14 -18.27 -5.03 7.70
CA GLY A 14 -18.78 -4.94 6.34
C GLY A 14 -18.29 -3.71 5.58
N THR A 15 -18.27 -2.54 6.21
CA THR A 15 -17.68 -1.33 5.59
C THR A 15 -16.18 -1.53 5.32
N LEU A 16 -15.41 -2.06 6.27
CA LEU A 16 -13.99 -2.31 6.05
C LEU A 16 -13.75 -3.31 4.92
N LEU A 17 -14.52 -4.40 4.84
CA LEU A 17 -14.46 -5.38 3.77
C LEU A 17 -14.73 -4.74 2.40
N VAL A 18 -15.71 -3.83 2.30
CA VAL A 18 -15.95 -3.12 1.04
C VAL A 18 -14.76 -2.24 0.64
N GLY A 19 -14.14 -1.55 1.60
CA GLY A 19 -12.93 -0.76 1.35
C GLY A 19 -11.76 -1.64 0.89
N PHE A 20 -11.53 -2.73 1.61
CA PHE A 20 -10.49 -3.72 1.30
C PHE A 20 -10.69 -4.34 -0.08
N SER A 21 -11.87 -4.88 -0.37
CA SER A 21 -12.20 -5.47 -1.67
C SER A 21 -12.11 -4.46 -2.81
N GLY A 22 -12.46 -3.19 -2.55
CA GLY A 22 -12.30 -2.11 -3.54
C GLY A 22 -10.85 -1.84 -3.90
N SER A 23 -9.97 -1.73 -2.89
CA SER A 23 -8.52 -1.63 -3.11
C SER A 23 -7.98 -2.86 -3.85
N TRP A 24 -8.40 -4.06 -3.46
CA TRP A 24 -7.94 -5.30 -4.09
C TRP A 24 -8.43 -5.48 -5.52
N LEU A 25 -9.64 -5.00 -5.86
CA LEU A 25 -10.18 -5.06 -7.21
C LEU A 25 -9.32 -4.24 -8.19
N ALA A 26 -8.87 -3.05 -7.77
CA ALA A 26 -7.96 -2.27 -8.61
C ALA A 26 -6.60 -2.98 -8.75
N GLY A 27 -6.11 -3.58 -7.67
CA GLY A 27 -4.93 -4.43 -7.69
C GLY A 27 -5.05 -5.61 -8.67
N THR A 28 -6.17 -6.35 -8.66
CA THR A 28 -6.35 -7.49 -9.58
C THR A 28 -6.42 -7.05 -11.05
N LEU A 29 -6.95 -5.86 -11.34
CA LEU A 29 -6.93 -5.28 -12.68
C LEU A 29 -5.48 -4.98 -13.12
N PHE A 30 -4.69 -4.31 -12.27
CA PHE A 30 -3.29 -4.05 -12.58
C PHE A 30 -2.49 -5.35 -12.76
N TRP A 31 -2.54 -6.24 -11.77
CA TRP A 31 -1.78 -7.48 -11.77
C TRP A 31 -2.20 -8.44 -12.88
N GLY A 32 -3.49 -8.45 -13.25
CA GLY A 32 -4.01 -9.32 -14.30
C GLY A 32 -3.63 -8.86 -15.72
N TRP A 33 -3.67 -7.55 -16.00
CA TRP A 33 -3.52 -7.03 -17.37
C TRP A 33 -2.30 -6.15 -17.60
N LEU A 34 -1.88 -5.37 -16.61
CA LEU A 34 -0.93 -4.25 -16.78
C LEU A 34 0.34 -4.40 -15.92
N ARG A 35 0.56 -5.57 -15.32
CA ARG A 35 1.73 -5.90 -14.48
C ARG A 35 3.09 -5.59 -15.12
N MET A 36 3.15 -5.58 -16.44
CA MET A 36 4.35 -5.28 -17.25
C MET A 36 4.68 -3.79 -17.34
N HIS A 37 3.73 -2.92 -16.98
CA HIS A 37 3.86 -1.49 -17.13
C HIS A 37 3.66 -0.82 -15.75
N PRO A 38 4.71 -0.79 -14.90
CA PRO A 38 4.59 -0.35 -13.50
C PRO A 38 4.10 1.10 -13.37
N VAL A 39 4.33 1.95 -14.38
CA VAL A 39 3.81 3.33 -14.42
C VAL A 39 2.28 3.43 -14.40
N TRP A 40 1.57 2.37 -14.80
CA TRP A 40 0.10 2.32 -14.78
C TRP A 40 -0.47 1.82 -13.44
N HIS A 41 0.38 1.39 -12.50
CA HIS A 41 -0.05 0.90 -11.20
C HIS A 41 -0.92 1.93 -10.45
N LEU A 42 -0.34 3.08 -10.12
CA LEU A 42 -1.03 4.15 -9.40
C LEU A 42 -2.30 4.67 -10.12
N PRO A 43 -2.30 4.96 -11.45
CA PRO A 43 -3.52 5.35 -12.15
C PRO A 43 -4.68 4.34 -12.04
N ILE A 44 -4.38 3.03 -12.10
CA ILE A 44 -5.41 1.98 -11.99
C ILE A 44 -5.91 1.90 -10.55
N GLU A 45 -5.01 1.93 -9.57
CA GLU A 45 -5.40 1.96 -8.17
C GLU A 45 -6.28 3.18 -7.85
N ALA A 46 -6.06 4.31 -8.54
CA ALA A 46 -6.81 5.56 -8.38
C ALA A 46 -8.19 5.60 -9.07
N ILE A 47 -8.65 4.54 -9.76
CA ILE A 47 -9.94 4.56 -10.48
C ILE A 47 -11.13 4.90 -9.56
N ALA A 48 -11.11 4.42 -8.31
CA ALA A 48 -12.17 4.69 -7.34
C ALA A 48 -11.96 5.98 -6.53
N LEU A 49 -10.94 6.79 -6.82
CA LEU A 49 -10.60 8.00 -6.07
C LEU A 49 -11.75 9.02 -5.99
N PRO A 50 -12.47 9.35 -7.08
CA PRO A 50 -13.59 10.30 -6.99
C PRO A 50 -14.71 9.81 -6.06
N LEU A 51 -15.01 8.51 -6.13
CA LEU A 51 -16.00 7.86 -5.28
C LEU A 51 -15.56 7.86 -3.81
N ALA A 52 -14.28 7.58 -3.55
CA ALA A 52 -13.74 7.56 -2.21
C ALA A 52 -13.77 8.95 -1.55
N ILE A 53 -13.40 10.01 -2.28
CA ILE A 53 -13.47 11.39 -1.79
C ILE A 53 -14.92 11.77 -1.48
N GLY A 54 -15.86 11.48 -2.39
CA GLY A 54 -17.29 11.74 -2.18
C GLY A 54 -17.89 10.96 -1.01
N GLY A 55 -17.39 9.74 -0.77
CA GLY A 55 -17.89 8.83 0.27
C GLY A 55 -17.41 9.13 1.69
N LEU A 56 -16.41 10.00 1.90
CA LEU A 56 -15.86 10.33 3.23
C LEU A 56 -16.88 10.94 4.20
N LYS A 57 -17.91 11.62 3.69
CA LYS A 57 -19.00 12.21 4.50
C LYS A 57 -20.21 11.28 4.64
N SER A 58 -20.13 10.06 4.10
CA SER A 58 -21.24 9.10 4.07
C SER A 58 -21.09 8.01 5.14
N ARG A 59 -22.05 7.09 5.17
CA ARG A 59 -21.95 5.85 5.95
C ARG A 59 -20.72 4.99 5.61
N TRP A 60 -20.13 5.18 4.42
CA TRP A 60 -18.98 4.44 3.90
C TRP A 60 -17.62 5.04 4.29
N LYS A 61 -17.59 6.06 5.15
CA LYS A 61 -16.37 6.77 5.56
C LYS A 61 -15.19 5.88 5.95
N LEU A 62 -15.44 4.74 6.59
CA LEU A 62 -14.38 3.78 6.95
C LEU A 62 -13.75 3.12 5.72
N SER A 63 -14.58 2.68 4.77
CA SER A 63 -14.13 2.11 3.49
C SER A 63 -13.32 3.12 2.69
N CYS A 64 -13.84 4.35 2.59
CA CYS A 64 -13.18 5.43 1.87
C CYS A 64 -11.84 5.80 2.52
N SER A 65 -11.79 5.87 3.84
CA SER A 65 -10.56 6.15 4.57
C SER A 65 -9.52 5.04 4.44
N PHE A 66 -9.96 3.77 4.42
CA PHE A 66 -9.09 2.63 4.13
C PHE A 66 -8.48 2.76 2.74
N TYR A 67 -9.33 2.93 1.72
CA TYR A 67 -8.92 3.01 0.33
C TYR A 67 -7.96 4.19 0.08
N LEU A 68 -8.29 5.39 0.60
CA LEU A 68 -7.46 6.58 0.42
C LEU A 68 -6.10 6.45 1.11
N ALA A 69 -6.05 5.85 2.29
CA ALA A 69 -4.79 5.59 2.98
C ALA A 69 -3.95 4.53 2.24
N SER A 70 -4.59 3.49 1.71
CA SER A 70 -3.94 2.47 0.89
C SER A 70 -3.33 3.10 -0.37
N LEU A 71 -4.13 3.88 -1.11
CA LEU A 71 -3.69 4.56 -2.33
C LEU A 71 -2.55 5.55 -2.05
N LEU A 72 -2.60 6.27 -0.93
CA LEU A 72 -1.52 7.15 -0.49
C LEU A 72 -0.24 6.36 -0.19
N GLY A 73 -0.35 5.22 0.49
CA GLY A 73 0.75 4.28 0.70
C GLY A 73 1.36 3.81 -0.62
N THR A 74 0.54 3.28 -1.53
CA THR A 74 0.93 2.87 -2.88
C THR A 74 1.67 3.99 -3.61
N ALA A 75 1.15 5.22 -3.57
CA ALA A 75 1.79 6.36 -4.22
C ALA A 75 3.21 6.63 -3.68
N PHE A 76 3.41 6.54 -2.36
CA PHE A 76 4.74 6.69 -1.78
C PHE A 76 5.69 5.55 -2.19
N THR A 77 5.21 4.31 -2.19
CA THR A 77 5.99 3.14 -2.60
C THR A 77 6.39 3.26 -4.08
N ASP A 78 5.45 3.56 -4.97
CA ASP A 78 5.69 3.74 -6.41
C ASP A 78 6.68 4.88 -6.69
N ILE A 79 6.51 6.05 -6.04
CA ILE A 79 7.44 7.18 -6.20
C ILE A 79 8.83 6.80 -5.69
N THR A 80 8.91 6.11 -4.55
CA THR A 80 10.20 5.67 -4.00
C THR A 80 10.88 4.69 -4.96
N MET A 81 10.15 3.71 -5.49
CA MET A 81 10.68 2.76 -6.48
C MET A 81 11.12 3.45 -7.77
N ALA A 82 10.39 4.46 -8.24
CA ALA A 82 10.74 5.22 -9.43
C ALA A 82 12.03 6.04 -9.20
N LEU A 83 12.14 6.75 -8.07
CA LEU A 83 13.30 7.58 -7.74
C LEU A 83 14.57 6.77 -7.43
N THR A 84 14.42 5.58 -6.87
CA THR A 84 15.54 4.66 -6.58
C THR A 84 15.96 3.83 -7.80
N GLY A 85 15.24 3.93 -8.92
CA GLY A 85 15.49 3.16 -10.15
C GLY A 85 14.99 1.72 -10.11
N VAL A 86 14.54 1.24 -8.95
CA VAL A 86 14.00 -0.12 -8.73
C VAL A 86 12.83 -0.43 -9.65
N MET A 87 11.99 0.56 -9.97
CA MET A 87 10.83 0.38 -10.84
C MET A 87 11.21 -0.16 -12.23
N SER A 88 12.44 0.08 -12.70
CA SER A 88 12.93 -0.40 -14.00
C SER A 88 13.14 -1.92 -14.03
N PHE A 89 13.39 -2.55 -12.87
CA PHE A 89 13.58 -4.01 -12.75
C PHE A 89 12.25 -4.76 -12.79
N TRP A 90 11.13 -4.07 -12.57
CA TRP A 90 9.82 -4.68 -12.41
C TRP A 90 9.37 -5.53 -13.61
N PRO A 91 9.48 -5.07 -14.88
CA PRO A 91 9.10 -5.89 -16.02
C PRO A 91 9.91 -7.19 -16.13
N GLU A 92 11.18 -7.17 -15.73
CA GLU A 92 12.04 -8.35 -15.73
C GLU A 92 11.64 -9.32 -14.63
N VAL A 93 11.44 -8.82 -13.40
CA VAL A 93 10.99 -9.63 -12.25
C VAL A 93 9.66 -10.34 -12.52
N VAL A 94 8.70 -9.65 -13.14
CA VAL A 94 7.34 -10.18 -13.37
C VAL A 94 7.30 -11.24 -14.48
N GLN A 95 8.30 -11.26 -15.37
CA GLN A 95 8.46 -12.27 -16.43
C GLN A 95 9.43 -13.38 -16.05
N ALA A 96 10.25 -13.17 -15.02
CA ALA A 96 11.27 -14.11 -14.58
C ALA A 96 10.67 -15.45 -14.16
N THR A 97 11.42 -16.51 -14.40
CA THR A 97 11.08 -17.83 -13.86
C THR A 97 11.24 -17.83 -12.33
N SER A 98 10.64 -18.81 -11.66
CA SER A 98 10.75 -18.96 -10.19
C SER A 98 12.20 -19.07 -9.70
N SER A 99 13.13 -19.52 -10.55
CA SER A 99 14.57 -19.59 -10.25
C SER A 99 15.30 -18.26 -10.41
N GLU A 100 14.84 -17.39 -11.31
CA GLU A 100 15.49 -16.11 -11.63
C GLU A 100 14.95 -14.94 -10.81
N ALA A 101 13.67 -14.99 -10.43
CA ALA A 101 13.01 -13.92 -9.69
C ALA A 101 13.71 -13.52 -8.37
N PRO A 102 14.21 -14.47 -7.53
CA PRO A 102 14.93 -14.09 -6.31
C PRO A 102 16.22 -13.31 -6.59
N TYR A 103 16.94 -13.68 -7.65
CA TYR A 103 18.17 -12.99 -8.04
C TYR A 103 17.88 -11.56 -8.50
N LEU A 104 16.88 -11.37 -9.38
CA LEU A 104 16.48 -10.04 -9.85
C LEU A 104 15.98 -9.14 -8.72
N LEU A 105 15.22 -9.70 -7.76
CA LEU A 105 14.80 -8.98 -6.56
C LEU A 105 15.98 -8.57 -5.68
N SER A 106 16.99 -9.43 -5.55
CA SER A 106 18.21 -9.11 -4.81
C SER A 106 19.04 -8.02 -5.49
N GLU A 107 19.19 -8.07 -6.82
CA GLU A 107 19.85 -7.01 -7.59
C GLU A 107 19.11 -5.67 -7.47
N ALA A 108 17.79 -5.68 -7.57
CA ALA A 108 16.97 -4.49 -7.35
C ALA A 108 17.13 -3.94 -5.91
N ALA A 109 17.20 -4.81 -4.90
CA ALA A 109 17.41 -4.41 -3.52
C ALA A 109 18.79 -3.75 -3.28
N LYS A 110 19.84 -4.13 -4.03
CA LYS A 110 21.15 -3.46 -3.98
C LYS A 110 21.08 -2.01 -4.43
N LEU A 111 20.19 -1.66 -5.37
CA LEU A 111 19.97 -0.27 -5.76
C LEU A 111 19.39 0.56 -4.61
N VAL A 112 18.53 -0.05 -3.78
CA VAL A 112 17.97 0.62 -2.59
C VAL A 112 19.07 0.94 -1.56
N LEU A 113 20.10 0.11 -1.46
CA LEU A 113 21.23 0.30 -0.55
C LEU A 113 22.22 1.38 -0.99
N GLN A 114 22.10 1.92 -2.21
CA GLN A 114 22.94 3.03 -2.63
C GLN A 114 22.67 4.27 -1.77
N PRO A 115 23.68 5.11 -1.47
CA PRO A 115 23.52 6.24 -0.55
C PRO A 115 22.37 7.19 -0.92
N VAL A 116 22.20 7.49 -2.21
CA VAL A 116 21.12 8.37 -2.70
C VAL A 116 19.76 7.70 -2.52
N SER A 117 19.65 6.42 -2.85
CA SER A 117 18.41 5.65 -2.69
C SER A 117 18.00 5.50 -1.23
N LEU A 118 18.97 5.32 -0.32
CA LEU A 118 18.72 5.30 1.13
C LEU A 118 18.17 6.64 1.62
N LEU A 119 18.67 7.78 1.11
CA LEU A 119 18.12 9.09 1.45
C LEU A 119 16.66 9.21 1.01
N VAL A 120 16.33 8.78 -0.21
CA VAL A 120 14.95 8.77 -0.71
C VAL A 120 14.07 7.86 0.14
N LEU A 121 14.53 6.63 0.43
CA LEU A 121 13.83 5.66 1.25
C LEU A 121 13.54 6.19 2.65
N PHE A 122 14.55 6.72 3.35
CA PHE A 122 14.38 7.26 4.70
C PHE A 122 13.51 8.50 4.72
N ALA A 123 13.59 9.35 3.69
CA ALA A 123 12.70 10.50 3.55
C ALA A 123 11.23 10.07 3.37
N ALA A 124 10.97 9.10 2.48
CA ALA A 124 9.63 8.55 2.25
C ALA A 124 9.08 7.86 3.50
N ALA A 125 9.87 6.97 4.13
CA ALA A 125 9.51 6.29 5.36
C ALA A 125 9.24 7.28 6.51
N GLY A 126 10.10 8.29 6.66
CA GLY A 126 9.93 9.35 7.66
C GLY A 126 8.64 10.15 7.44
N LEU A 127 8.30 10.44 6.18
CA LEU A 127 7.06 11.14 5.83
C LEU A 127 5.82 10.29 6.10
N ILE A 128 5.83 9.00 5.75
CA ILE A 128 4.73 8.06 6.08
C ILE A 128 4.55 7.95 7.60
N LEU A 129 5.65 7.80 8.36
CA LEU A 129 5.61 7.75 9.83
C LEU A 129 5.04 9.04 10.42
N TRP A 130 5.47 10.19 9.89
CA TRP A 130 4.95 11.48 10.32
C TRP A 130 3.45 11.59 10.03
N LEU A 131 2.99 11.23 8.83
CA LEU A 131 1.57 11.22 8.45
C LEU A 131 0.75 10.28 9.34
N SER A 132 1.21 9.04 9.53
CA SER A 132 0.56 8.07 10.41
C SER A 132 0.44 8.62 11.84
N LYS A 133 1.50 9.25 12.37
CA LYS A 133 1.47 9.91 13.69
C LYS A 133 0.46 11.06 13.74
N GLN A 134 0.34 11.88 12.69
CA GLN A 134 -0.67 12.92 12.63
C GLN A 134 -2.09 12.34 12.60
N PHE A 135 -2.31 11.26 11.86
CA PHE A 135 -3.60 10.58 11.78
C PHE A 135 -3.97 9.94 13.12
N TRP A 136 -3.03 9.29 13.81
CA TRP A 136 -3.22 8.81 15.17
C TRP A 136 -3.59 9.93 16.13
N LYS A 137 -2.88 11.07 16.07
CA LYS A 137 -3.19 12.25 16.90
C LYS A 137 -4.59 12.80 16.62
N GLN A 138 -5.00 12.86 15.35
CA GLN A 138 -6.34 13.30 14.97
C GLN A 138 -7.41 12.31 15.43
N SER A 139 -7.08 11.02 15.44
CA SER A 139 -7.96 9.94 15.93
C SER A 139 -8.09 9.86 17.46
N ALA A 140 -7.27 10.60 18.19
CA ALA A 140 -7.39 10.76 19.64
C ALA A 140 -8.38 11.88 20.01
N ARG A 141 -8.72 12.76 19.05
CA ARG A 141 -9.69 13.83 19.25
C ARG A 141 -11.11 13.29 19.03
N PRO A 142 -12.05 13.52 19.97
CA PRO A 142 -13.45 13.17 19.78
C PRO A 142 -14.00 13.85 18.52
N SER A 143 -14.35 13.06 17.50
CA SER A 143 -14.92 13.53 16.25
C SER A 143 -15.69 12.41 15.55
N GLU A 144 -16.61 12.74 14.66
CA GLU A 144 -17.33 11.74 13.87
C GLU A 144 -16.41 10.93 12.94
N GLN A 145 -15.24 11.47 12.61
CA GLN A 145 -14.22 10.87 11.74
C GLN A 145 -13.15 10.11 12.54
N GLN A 146 -13.27 10.02 13.87
CA GLN A 146 -12.26 9.41 14.73
C GLN A 146 -11.84 8.02 14.24
N GLU A 147 -12.82 7.14 13.96
CA GLU A 147 -12.56 5.78 13.47
C GLU A 147 -11.93 5.77 12.07
N ALA A 148 -12.32 6.69 11.19
CA ALA A 148 -11.73 6.80 9.86
C ALA A 148 -10.23 7.16 9.97
N TRP A 149 -9.88 8.14 10.82
CA TRP A 149 -8.48 8.49 11.09
C TRP A 149 -7.68 7.33 11.67
N ARG A 150 -8.26 6.49 12.55
CA ARG A 150 -7.58 5.27 13.05
C ARG A 150 -7.30 4.29 11.93
N VAL A 151 -8.28 4.04 11.07
CA VAL A 151 -8.13 3.14 9.92
C VAL A 151 -7.04 3.65 8.98
N ALA A 152 -7.05 4.94 8.64
CA ALA A 152 -6.03 5.53 7.79
C ALA A 152 -4.62 5.40 8.39
N ALA A 153 -4.47 5.67 9.69
CA ALA A 153 -3.19 5.56 10.39
C ALA A 153 -2.68 4.10 10.40
N ALA A 154 -3.57 3.15 10.68
CA ALA A 154 -3.24 1.73 10.67
C ALA A 154 -2.81 1.25 9.29
N VAL A 155 -3.53 1.62 8.23
CA VAL A 155 -3.21 1.24 6.84
C VAL A 155 -1.82 1.77 6.45
N LEU A 156 -1.53 3.05 6.68
CA LEU A 156 -0.21 3.61 6.37
C LEU A 156 0.93 2.94 7.16
N SER A 157 0.71 2.67 8.45
CA SER A 157 1.67 1.93 9.28
C SER A 157 1.91 0.53 8.75
N THR A 158 0.85 -0.16 8.31
CA THR A 158 0.93 -1.50 7.74
C THR A 158 1.63 -1.48 6.37
N THR A 159 1.39 -0.50 5.51
CA THR A 159 2.14 -0.34 4.24
C THR A 159 3.63 -0.25 4.51
N LEU A 160 4.04 0.62 5.43
CA LEU A 160 5.46 0.76 5.78
C LEU A 160 6.07 -0.53 6.33
N PHE A 161 5.32 -1.26 7.16
CA PHE A 161 5.76 -2.55 7.69
C PHE A 161 5.92 -3.60 6.59
N ILE A 162 4.97 -3.67 5.67
CA ILE A 162 5.00 -4.59 4.53
C ILE A 162 6.19 -4.26 3.62
N ASP A 163 6.40 -2.99 3.29
CA ASP A 163 7.53 -2.56 2.45
C ASP A 163 8.88 -2.88 3.10
N ALA A 164 9.01 -2.65 4.40
CA ALA A 164 10.21 -3.04 5.14
C ALA A 164 10.42 -4.56 5.13
N LEU A 165 9.36 -5.35 5.27
CA LEU A 165 9.42 -6.82 5.18
C LEU A 165 9.87 -7.26 3.78
N PHE A 166 9.30 -6.71 2.71
CA PHE A 166 9.70 -7.01 1.33
C PHE A 166 11.16 -6.64 1.05
N LEU A 167 11.62 -5.49 1.53
CA LEU A 167 13.02 -5.08 1.39
C LEU A 167 13.96 -6.05 2.12
N LEU A 168 13.65 -6.40 3.37
CA LEU A 168 14.43 -7.36 4.15
C LEU A 168 14.48 -8.74 3.48
N LEU A 169 13.36 -9.22 2.96
CA LEU A 169 13.29 -10.50 2.25
C LEU A 169 14.12 -10.45 0.96
N SER A 170 14.01 -9.38 0.18
CA SER A 170 14.77 -9.21 -1.08
C SER A 170 16.28 -9.15 -0.84
N LEU A 171 16.72 -8.62 0.31
CA LEU A 171 18.12 -8.62 0.74
C LEU A 171 18.59 -9.96 1.32
N SER A 172 17.68 -10.71 1.95
CA SER A 172 18.01 -11.97 2.64
C SER A 172 18.08 -13.19 1.72
N VAL A 173 17.50 -13.12 0.50
CA VAL A 173 17.52 -14.22 -0.47
C VAL A 173 18.57 -14.05 -1.58
N PRO A 174 19.88 -14.13 -1.28
CA PRO A 174 20.87 -14.56 -2.27
C PRO A 174 21.24 -16.07 -2.17
N SER A 175 20.77 -16.81 -1.16
CA SER A 175 21.44 -18.02 -0.66
C SER A 175 20.58 -19.30 -0.49
N LEU A 176 19.47 -19.47 -1.22
CA LEU A 176 18.94 -20.82 -1.54
C LEU A 176 19.55 -21.39 -2.85
N SER A 177 20.64 -20.79 -3.30
CA SER A 177 21.43 -21.13 -4.50
C SER A 177 22.43 -22.27 -4.28
N GLY A 178 22.22 -23.11 -3.25
CA GLY A 178 23.07 -24.25 -2.91
C GLY A 178 22.32 -25.51 -2.46
N LEU A 179 21.02 -25.64 -2.77
CA LEU A 179 20.22 -26.83 -2.50
C LEU A 179 19.26 -27.12 -3.67
N ILE A 180 19.84 -27.22 -4.86
CA ILE A 180 19.41 -28.14 -5.92
C ILE A 180 20.67 -28.87 -6.37
#